data_AF-A0A8J8P915-F1
#
_entry.id   AF-A0A8J8P915-F1
#
_cell.length_a   1.000
_cell.length_b   1.000
_cell.length_c   1.000
_cell.angle_alpha   90.00
_cell.angle_beta   90.00
_cell.angle_gamma   90.00
#
_symmetry.space_group_name_H-M   'P 1'
#
loop_
_entity.id
_entity.type
_entity.pdbx_description
1 polymer ?
#
loop_
_entity_poly.entity_id
_entity_poly.type
_entity_poly.pdbx_seq_one_letter_code
_entity_poly.pdbx_strand_id
1 'polypeptide(L)'
;MDLFMKKDPTKDEYIIVHALTMLGMKKIGQEKVDKIVKNDDVKNSLKEYWSNYNQTFLFVIPLGVDTVQFSSETPTLDKIKKKVVMVIKTRQMKGEEFLDQNAGRDIMMMEVNRSILENLFLICQVSKRFFHHFHSKEELLSSFESDPR
;
A
#
# COMPACT_ATOMS: atom_id res chain seq x y z
N MET A 1 21.62 -14.91 -10.33
CA MET A 1 21.37 -14.84 -8.88
C MET A 1 19.93 -14.39 -8.68
N ASP A 2 19.17 -15.09 -7.85
CA ASP A 2 17.90 -14.57 -7.34
C ASP A 2 18.21 -13.33 -6.49
N LEU A 3 17.57 -12.19 -6.77
CA LEU A 3 17.83 -10.94 -6.02
C LEU A 3 17.48 -11.04 -4.54
N PHE A 4 16.68 -12.02 -4.15
CA PHE A 4 16.45 -12.37 -2.74
C PHE A 4 17.73 -12.73 -1.98
N MET A 5 18.81 -13.07 -2.69
CA MET A 5 20.11 -13.46 -2.13
C MET A 5 21.14 -12.34 -2.20
N LYS A 6 20.79 -11.15 -2.70
CA LYS A 6 21.68 -9.99 -2.65
C LYS A 6 21.82 -9.60 -1.17
N LYS A 7 23.06 -9.63 -0.67
CA LYS A 7 23.36 -9.39 0.75
C LYS A 7 22.93 -8.00 1.21
N ASP A 8 23.02 -7.01 0.32
CA ASP A 8 22.75 -5.60 0.60
C ASP A 8 22.03 -4.93 -0.60
N PRO A 9 20.69 -5.10 -0.75
CA PRO A 9 19.91 -4.33 -1.72
C PRO A 9 19.71 -2.90 -1.23
N THR A 10 19.64 -1.93 -2.14
CA THR A 10 19.19 -0.58 -1.78
C THR A 10 17.70 -0.60 -1.41
N LYS A 11 17.20 0.42 -0.70
CA LYS A 11 15.76 0.52 -0.38
C LYS A 11 14.86 0.51 -1.63
N ASP A 12 15.33 1.08 -2.73
CA ASP A 12 14.60 1.12 -4.00
C ASP A 12 14.56 -0.26 -4.65
N GLU A 13 15.71 -0.96 -4.70
CA GLU A 13 15.78 -2.34 -5.17
C GLU A 13 14.92 -3.27 -4.32
N TYR A 14 14.94 -3.08 -2.99
CA TYR A 14 14.10 -3.81 -2.06
C TYR A 14 12.61 -3.66 -2.40
N ILE A 15 12.15 -2.41 -2.62
CA ILE A 15 10.76 -2.14 -3.03
C ILE A 15 10.43 -2.85 -4.34
N ILE A 16 11.27 -2.67 -5.37
CA ILE A 16 11.01 -3.20 -6.71
C ILE A 16 10.95 -4.72 -6.69
N VAL A 17 11.93 -5.39 -6.09
CA VAL A 17 11.99 -6.87 -6.06
C VAL A 17 10.76 -7.46 -5.38
N HIS A 18 10.41 -6.96 -4.20
CA HIS A 18 9.27 -7.49 -3.44
C HIS A 18 7.95 -7.18 -4.13
N ALA A 19 7.77 -5.96 -4.65
CA ALA A 19 6.55 -5.60 -5.36
C ALA A 19 6.35 -6.44 -6.64
N LEU A 20 7.40 -6.64 -7.45
CA LEU A 20 7.32 -7.48 -8.65
C LEU A 20 6.99 -8.94 -8.30
N THR A 21 7.53 -9.43 -7.19
CA THR A 21 7.27 -10.78 -6.69
C THR A 21 5.81 -10.92 -6.28
N MET A 22 5.30 -9.98 -5.50
CA MET A 22 3.89 -9.93 -5.10
C MET A 22 2.99 -9.83 -6.34
N LEU A 23 3.34 -9.03 -7.34
CA LEU A 23 2.61 -8.98 -8.62
C LEU A 23 2.65 -10.31 -9.42
N GLY A 24 3.46 -11.28 -9.01
CA GLY A 24 3.57 -12.58 -9.66
C GLY A 24 4.39 -12.55 -10.96
N MET A 25 5.23 -11.53 -11.13
CA MET A 25 6.10 -11.42 -12.30
C MET A 25 7.22 -12.46 -12.19
N LYS A 26 7.28 -13.38 -13.17
CA LYS A 26 8.29 -14.45 -13.22
C LYS A 26 9.64 -13.88 -13.64
N LYS A 27 10.75 -14.47 -13.15
CA LYS A 27 12.15 -14.14 -13.52
C LYS A 27 12.56 -12.69 -13.20
N ILE A 28 12.67 -12.36 -11.92
CA ILE A 28 13.19 -11.06 -11.46
C ILE A 28 14.73 -11.15 -11.41
N GLY A 29 15.37 -10.83 -12.53
CA GLY A 29 16.84 -10.71 -12.62
C GLY A 29 17.34 -9.30 -12.36
N GLN A 30 18.63 -9.16 -12.02
CA GLN A 30 19.25 -7.86 -11.68
C GLN A 30 19.11 -6.86 -12.83
N GLU A 31 19.31 -7.32 -14.07
CA GLU A 31 19.14 -6.49 -15.26
C GLU A 31 17.75 -5.85 -15.35
N LYS A 32 16.70 -6.58 -14.96
CA LYS A 32 15.32 -6.06 -14.97
C LYS A 32 15.14 -4.99 -13.90
N VAL A 33 15.68 -5.23 -12.70
CA VAL A 33 15.62 -4.26 -11.60
C VAL A 33 16.40 -2.99 -11.97
N ASP A 34 17.61 -3.14 -12.51
CA ASP A 34 18.44 -2.01 -12.96
C ASP A 34 17.72 -1.17 -14.02
N LYS A 35 17.02 -1.81 -14.96
CA LYS A 35 16.21 -1.12 -15.98
C LYS A 35 15.07 -0.31 -15.36
N ILE A 36 14.41 -0.86 -14.34
CA ILE A 36 13.31 -0.17 -13.64
C ILE A 36 13.84 0.99 -12.80
N VAL A 37 14.94 0.80 -12.06
CA VAL A 37 15.57 1.86 -11.24
C VAL A 37 16.06 3.03 -12.09
N LYS A 38 16.53 2.75 -13.32
CA LYS A 38 17.01 3.77 -14.26
C LYS A 38 15.89 4.48 -15.03
N ASN A 39 14.64 4.05 -14.91
CA ASN A 39 13.52 4.75 -15.51
C ASN A 39 13.27 6.06 -14.74
N ASP A 40 13.25 7.19 -15.46
CA ASP A 40 13.13 8.52 -14.84
C ASP A 40 11.81 8.70 -14.06
N ASP A 41 10.69 8.18 -14.56
CA ASP A 41 9.39 8.27 -13.89
C ASP A 41 9.39 7.49 -12.57
N VAL A 42 9.98 6.30 -12.58
CA VAL A 42 10.13 5.46 -11.39
C VAL A 42 11.06 6.15 -10.38
N LYS A 43 12.19 6.65 -10.84
CA LYS A 43 13.16 7.37 -10.00
C LYS A 43 12.55 8.62 -9.36
N ASN A 44 11.77 9.38 -10.12
CA ASN A 44 11.07 10.55 -9.62
C ASN A 44 10.00 10.17 -8.58
N SER A 45 9.23 9.11 -8.85
CA SER A 45 8.22 8.61 -7.91
C SER A 45 8.83 8.11 -6.60
N LEU A 46 9.94 7.37 -6.66
CA LEU A 46 10.67 6.91 -5.48
C LEU A 46 11.31 8.07 -4.72
N LYS A 47 11.90 9.05 -5.43
CA LYS A 47 12.45 10.25 -4.82
C LYS A 47 11.38 11.04 -4.09
N GLU A 48 10.23 11.27 -4.72
CA GLU A 48 9.08 11.94 -4.08
C GLU A 48 8.60 11.15 -2.87
N TYR A 49 8.40 9.85 -3.04
CA TYR A 49 8.03 8.95 -1.95
C TYR A 49 8.98 9.10 -0.77
N TRP A 50 10.30 9.10 -0.95
CA TRP A 50 11.25 9.23 0.16
C TRP A 50 11.34 10.63 0.76
N SER A 51 11.34 11.65 -0.09
CA SER A 51 11.56 13.06 0.30
C SER A 51 10.35 13.71 0.96
N ASN A 52 9.14 13.29 0.58
CA ASN A 52 7.92 13.86 1.14
C ASN A 52 7.55 13.16 2.46
N TYR A 53 7.66 13.90 3.56
CA TYR A 53 7.31 13.43 4.90
C TYR A 53 5.83 13.01 5.00
N ASN A 54 4.93 13.73 4.33
CA ASN A 54 3.49 13.43 4.35
C ASN A 54 3.14 12.23 3.45
N GLN A 55 4.02 11.88 2.50
CA GLN A 55 3.81 10.71 1.64
C GLN A 55 4.15 9.43 2.42
N THR A 56 3.10 8.72 2.80
CA THR A 56 3.22 7.49 3.62
C THR A 56 3.16 6.22 2.77
N PHE A 57 2.51 6.29 1.62
CA PHE A 57 2.29 5.13 0.75
C PHE A 57 2.76 5.38 -0.69
N LEU A 58 2.96 4.30 -1.43
CA LEU A 58 3.29 4.30 -2.85
C LEU A 58 2.66 3.07 -3.49
N PHE A 59 1.97 3.25 -4.60
CA PHE A 59 1.38 2.15 -5.36
C PHE A 59 2.32 1.67 -6.46
N VAL A 60 2.43 0.35 -6.61
CA VAL A 60 3.07 -0.32 -7.74
C VAL A 60 1.98 -0.98 -8.58
N ILE A 61 1.76 -0.43 -9.76
CA ILE A 61 0.65 -0.78 -10.66
C ILE A 61 1.22 -1.51 -11.87
N PRO A 62 0.79 -2.75 -12.18
CA PRO A 62 1.22 -3.45 -13.38
C PRO A 62 0.61 -2.79 -14.62
N LEU A 63 1.44 -2.35 -15.56
CA LEU A 63 1.02 -1.82 -16.86
C LEU A 63 1.06 -2.87 -17.97
N GLY A 64 1.74 -3.99 -17.73
CA GLY A 64 1.91 -5.07 -18.69
C GLY A 64 2.58 -6.28 -18.04
N VAL A 65 3.16 -7.16 -18.87
CA VAL A 65 3.80 -8.39 -18.41
C VAL A 65 5.08 -8.09 -17.59
N ASP A 66 5.83 -7.07 -18.01
CA ASP A 66 7.13 -6.75 -17.43
C ASP A 66 7.28 -5.26 -17.04
N THR A 67 6.20 -4.50 -17.12
CA THR A 67 6.19 -3.05 -16.86
C THR A 67 5.33 -2.74 -15.65
N VAL A 68 5.86 -1.86 -14.80
CA VAL A 68 5.17 -1.35 -13.61
C VAL A 68 5.25 0.17 -13.60
N GLN A 69 4.21 0.78 -13.04
CA GLN A 69 4.16 2.20 -12.72
C GLN A 69 4.21 2.36 -11.21
N PHE A 70 4.93 3.39 -10.76
CA PHE A 70 4.92 3.84 -9.38
C PHE A 70 4.06 5.10 -9.29
N SER A 71 3.19 5.18 -8.29
CA SER A 71 2.30 6.32 -8.12
C SER A 71 1.96 6.58 -6.67
N SER A 72 2.09 7.84 -6.25
CA SER A 72 1.63 8.33 -4.95
C SER A 72 0.11 8.56 -4.89
N GLU A 73 -0.57 8.50 -6.04
CA GLU A 73 -2.01 8.67 -6.15
C GLU A 73 -2.73 7.33 -5.98
N THR A 74 -3.87 7.36 -5.30
CA THR A 74 -4.74 6.19 -5.19
C THR A 74 -5.22 5.76 -6.59
N PRO A 75 -4.95 4.52 -7.03
CA PRO A 75 -5.40 4.06 -8.33
C PRO A 75 -6.93 3.98 -8.36
N THR A 76 -7.53 4.39 -9.48
CA THR A 76 -8.94 4.14 -9.75
C THR A 76 -9.19 2.64 -9.88
N LEU A 77 -10.43 2.19 -9.66
CA LEU A 77 -10.78 0.77 -9.77
C LEU A 77 -10.43 0.18 -11.15
N ASP A 78 -10.54 0.97 -12.22
CA ASP A 78 -10.19 0.54 -13.58
C ASP A 78 -8.68 0.29 -13.76
N LYS A 79 -7.83 0.98 -12.99
CA LYS A 79 -6.38 0.74 -12.95
C LYS A 79 -6.04 -0.52 -12.15
N ILE A 80 -6.91 -1.00 -11.27
CA ILE A 80 -6.76 -2.24 -10.50
C ILE A 80 -7.30 -3.43 -11.32
N LYS A 81 -6.62 -3.79 -12.41
CA LYS A 81 -7.08 -4.88 -13.31
C LYS A 81 -7.15 -6.25 -12.63
N LYS A 82 -6.09 -6.61 -11.90
CA LYS A 82 -6.00 -7.89 -11.15
C LYS A 82 -5.63 -7.62 -9.70
N LYS A 83 -4.48 -6.99 -9.51
CA LYS A 83 -3.98 -6.52 -8.22
C LYS A 83 -2.92 -5.45 -8.42
N VAL A 84 -2.73 -4.63 -7.40
CA VAL A 84 -1.65 -3.66 -7.25
C VAL A 84 -0.93 -3.94 -5.94
N VAL A 85 0.28 -3.42 -5.77
CA VAL A 85 0.99 -3.49 -4.48
C VAL A 85 1.00 -2.11 -3.87
N MET A 86 0.59 -2.00 -2.61
CA MET A 86 0.72 -0.78 -1.81
C MET A 86 1.93 -0.93 -0.91
N VAL A 87 2.87 -0.01 -1.02
CA VAL A 87 4.09 0.09 -0.22
C VAL A 87 3.87 1.18 0.82
N ILE A 88 4.14 0.91 2.09
CA ILE A 88 3.82 1.78 3.22
C ILE A 88 5.10 1.98 4.05
N LYS A 89 5.41 3.22 4.40
CA LYS A 89 6.42 3.52 5.42
C LYS A 89 5.84 3.21 6.79
N THR A 90 6.45 2.31 7.55
CA THR A 90 5.98 1.99 8.91
C THR A 90 6.39 3.05 9.93
N ARG A 91 7.36 3.90 9.58
CA ARG A 91 7.84 5.01 10.41
C ARG A 91 7.80 6.31 9.61
N GLN A 92 7.24 7.36 10.20
CA GLN A 92 7.41 8.73 9.71
C GLN A 92 8.49 9.40 10.57
N MET A 93 9.68 9.58 10.01
CA MET A 93 10.79 10.18 10.76
C MET A 93 11.04 11.59 10.22
N LYS A 94 10.77 12.60 11.06
CA LYS A 94 11.00 13.99 10.70
C LYS A 94 12.49 14.28 10.86
N GLY A 95 13.21 14.35 9.75
CA GLY A 95 14.63 14.71 9.73
C GLY A 95 15.62 13.54 9.90
N GLU A 96 15.15 12.30 10.02
CA GLU A 96 16.03 11.13 9.89
C GLU A 96 15.93 10.53 8.48
N GLU A 97 17.07 10.13 7.93
CA GLU A 97 17.12 9.49 6.61
C GLU A 97 16.75 8.01 6.70
N PHE A 98 15.96 7.55 5.73
CA PHE A 98 15.74 6.13 5.50
C PHE A 98 17.01 5.46 4.97
N LEU A 99 17.63 4.62 5.81
CA LEU A 99 18.82 3.84 5.48
C LEU A 99 18.44 2.54 4.77
N ASP A 100 19.22 2.17 3.74
CA ASP A 100 19.01 0.95 2.95
C ASP A 100 18.93 -0.33 3.81
N GLN A 101 19.76 -0.38 4.85
CA GLN A 101 19.89 -1.51 5.79
C GLN A 101 18.59 -1.82 6.55
N ASN A 102 17.72 -0.81 6.70
CA ASN A 102 16.49 -0.92 7.48
C ASN A 102 15.23 -1.13 6.61
N ALA A 103 15.38 -1.22 5.28
CA ALA A 103 14.24 -1.32 4.36
C ALA A 103 13.27 -2.46 4.75
N GLY A 104 13.78 -3.62 5.17
CA GLY A 104 12.95 -4.76 5.60
C GLY A 104 12.18 -4.56 6.91
N ARG A 105 12.56 -3.58 7.73
CA ARG A 105 11.84 -3.23 8.97
C ARG A 105 10.91 -2.03 8.77
N ASP A 106 11.29 -1.13 7.86
CA ASP A 106 10.66 0.18 7.74
C ASP A 106 9.63 0.28 6.63
N ILE A 107 9.52 -0.78 5.83
CA ILE A 107 8.61 -0.86 4.70
C ILE A 107 7.67 -2.04 4.91
N MET A 108 6.37 -1.77 4.90
CA MET A 108 5.32 -2.77 4.81
C MET A 108 4.76 -2.79 3.39
N MET A 109 4.49 -3.97 2.84
CA MET A 109 3.86 -4.11 1.53
C MET A 109 2.59 -4.94 1.64
N MET A 110 1.57 -4.55 0.88
CA MET A 110 0.28 -5.23 0.85
C MET A 110 -0.21 -5.38 -0.59
N GLU A 111 -0.77 -6.54 -0.92
CA GLU A 111 -1.51 -6.71 -2.17
C GLU A 111 -2.91 -6.11 -2.02
N VAL A 112 -3.26 -5.23 -2.95
CA VAL A 112 -4.61 -4.67 -3.05
C VAL A 112 -5.24 -5.19 -4.34
N ASN A 113 -6.39 -5.82 -4.22
CA ASN A 113 -7.19 -6.26 -5.35
C ASN A 113 -8.64 -5.85 -5.15
N ARG A 114 -9.42 -5.94 -6.23
CA ARG A 114 -10.82 -5.53 -6.22
C ARG A 114 -11.64 -6.25 -5.15
N SER A 115 -11.45 -7.56 -5.00
CA SER A 115 -12.17 -8.36 -4.00
C SER A 115 -11.86 -7.94 -2.56
N ILE A 116 -10.61 -7.60 -2.24
CA ILE A 116 -10.22 -7.09 -0.92
C ILE A 116 -10.94 -5.77 -0.61
N LEU A 117 -10.99 -4.86 -1.59
CA LEU A 117 -11.68 -3.57 -1.42
C LEU A 117 -13.20 -3.74 -1.27
N GLU A 118 -13.80 -4.63 -2.06
CA GLU A 118 -15.21 -4.97 -1.95
C GLU A 118 -15.54 -5.60 -0.59
N ASN A 119 -14.70 -6.52 -0.10
CA ASN A 119 -14.85 -7.12 1.23
C ASN A 119 -14.70 -6.08 2.35
N LEU A 120 -13.71 -5.19 2.25
CA LEU A 120 -13.52 -4.12 3.20
C LEU A 120 -14.73 -3.17 3.23
N PHE A 121 -15.27 -2.84 2.06
CA PHE A 121 -16.48 -2.04 1.94
C PHE A 121 -17.67 -2.73 2.64
N LEU A 122 -17.87 -4.03 2.45
CA LEU A 122 -18.92 -4.79 3.13
C LEU A 122 -18.74 -4.76 4.66
N ILE A 123 -17.52 -4.94 5.16
CA ILE A 123 -17.23 -4.87 6.60
C ILE A 123 -17.58 -3.46 7.15
N CYS A 124 -17.19 -2.41 6.43
CA CYS A 124 -17.51 -1.04 6.82
C CYS A 124 -19.02 -0.76 6.79
N GLN A 125 -19.76 -1.28 5.80
CA GLN A 125 -21.21 -1.13 5.74
C GLN A 125 -21.93 -1.84 6.90
N VAL A 126 -21.51 -3.07 7.21
CA VAL A 126 -22.04 -3.83 8.33
C VAL A 126 -21.78 -3.09 9.63
N SER A 127 -20.55 -2.62 9.83
CA SER A 127 -20.17 -1.84 11.02
C SER A 127 -21.03 -0.59 11.18
N LYS A 128 -21.23 0.19 10.10
CA LYS A 128 -22.10 1.37 10.12
C LYS A 128 -23.54 1.05 10.53
N ARG A 129 -24.11 -0.07 10.06
CA ARG A 129 -25.46 -0.51 10.47
C ARG A 129 -25.51 -0.91 11.94
N PHE A 130 -24.49 -1.59 12.46
CA PHE A 130 -24.40 -1.90 13.88
C PHE A 130 -24.33 -0.62 14.72
N PHE A 131 -23.46 0.34 14.37
CA PHE A 131 -23.36 1.62 15.10
C PHE A 131 -24.68 2.42 15.08
N HIS A 132 -25.39 2.48 13.94
CA HIS A 132 -26.69 3.15 13.90
C HIS A 132 -27.79 2.42 14.69
N HIS A 133 -27.77 1.08 14.72
CA HIS A 133 -28.73 0.28 15.50
C HIS A 133 -28.47 0.35 17.01
N PHE A 134 -27.21 0.53 17.42
CA PHE A 134 -26.86 0.78 18.83
C PHE A 134 -27.27 2.18 19.26
N HIS A 135 -26.99 3.22 18.46
CA HIS A 135 -27.43 4.58 18.77
C HIS A 135 -28.95 4.72 18.81
N SER A 136 -29.69 4.09 17.89
CA SER A 136 -31.16 4.17 17.91
C SER A 136 -31.78 3.43 19.11
N LYS A 137 -31.11 2.40 19.63
CA LYS A 137 -31.54 1.69 20.85
C LYS A 137 -31.21 2.46 22.13
N GLU A 138 -30.08 3.15 22.19
CA GLU A 138 -29.76 4.04 23.33
C GLU A 138 -30.70 5.25 23.37
N GLU A 139 -31.05 5.84 22.22
CA GLU A 139 -32.07 6.90 22.14
C GLU A 139 -33.45 6.40 22.59
N LEU A 140 -33.86 5.20 22.17
CA LEU A 140 -35.11 4.59 22.63
C LEU A 140 -35.11 4.32 24.15
N LEU A 141 -34.02 3.81 24.72
CA LEU A 141 -33.94 3.56 26.17
C LEU A 141 -33.97 4.85 26.99
N SER A 142 -33.35 5.94 26.51
CA SER A 142 -33.40 7.25 27.17
C SER A 142 -34.79 7.91 27.14
N SER A 143 -35.65 7.53 26.19
CA SER A 143 -37.03 8.04 26.08
C SER A 143 -38.05 7.31 26.97
N PHE A 144 -37.68 6.17 27.55
CA PHE A 144 -38.53 5.42 28.49
C PHE A 144 -38.27 5.78 29.97
N GLU A 145 -37.17 6.47 30.29
CA GLU A 145 -36.82 6.86 31.67
C GLU A 145 -37.34 8.26 32.08
N SER A 146 -38.07 8.96 31.19
CA SER A 146 -38.57 10.32 31.43
C SER A 146 -40.09 10.45 31.57
N ASP A 147 -40.81 9.38 31.93
CA ASP A 147 -42.24 9.46 32.27
C ASP A 147 -42.47 9.17 33.76
N PRO A 148 -42.38 10.18 34.64
CA PRO A 148 -42.78 10.05 36.03
C PRO A 148 -44.30 10.21 36.11
N ARG A 149 -45.00 9.12 36.44
CA ARG A 149 -46.34 9.24 37.04
C ARG A 149 -46.26 9.89 38.41
#